data_AF-A0A2T0WIG8-F1
#
_entry.id   AF-A0A2T0WIG8-F1
#
_cell.length_a   1.000
_cell.length_b   1.000
_cell.length_c   1.000
_cell.angle_alpha   90.00
_cell.angle_beta   90.00
_cell.angle_gamma   90.00
#
_symmetry.space_group_name_H-M   'P 1'
#
loop_
_entity.id
_entity.type
_entity.pdbx_description
1 polymer ?
#
loop_
_entity_poly.entity_id
_entity_poly.type
_entity_poly.pdbx_seq_one_letter_code
_entity_poly.pdbx_strand_id
1 'polypeptide(L)' 'IDSMITHKLKLEDINEGFELMHAGKSIRAVVEY' A
#
# COMPACT_ATOMS: atom_id res chain seq x y z
N ILE A 1 10.42 7.47 -9.41
CA ILE A 1 9.59 6.72 -8.45
C ILE A 1 9.69 7.48 -7.15
N ASP A 2 8.56 7.88 -6.59
CA ASP A 2 8.49 8.67 -5.36
C ASP A 2 9.16 7.88 -4.22
N SER A 3 10.19 8.45 -3.59
CA SER A 3 11.05 7.77 -2.61
C SER A 3 10.34 7.39 -1.33
N MET A 4 9.10 7.87 -1.13
CA MET A 4 8.28 7.56 0.04
C MET A 4 7.37 6.34 -0.16
N ILE A 5 7.32 5.73 -1.35
CA ILE A 5 6.48 4.55 -1.60
C ILE A 5 7.13 3.33 -0.94
N THR A 6 6.40 2.75 0.01
CA THR A 6 6.82 1.53 0.73
C THR A 6 6.17 0.27 0.19
N HIS A 7 4.98 0.39 -0.41
CA HIS A 7 4.18 -0.74 -0.88
C HIS A 7 3.55 -0.42 -2.24
N LYS A 8 3.52 -1.41 -3.12
CA LYS A 8 2.80 -1.39 -4.40
C LYS A 8 1.84 -2.57 -4.40
N LEU A 9 0.56 -2.30 -4.56
CA LEU A 9 -0.50 -3.29 -4.51
C LEU A 9 -1.30 -3.23 -5.80
N LYS A 10 -1.90 -4.35 -6.17
CA LYS A 10 -2.92 -4.37 -7.22
C LYS A 10 -4.28 -4.04 -6.63
N LEU A 11 -5.23 -3.65 -7.48
CA LEU A 11 -6.59 -3.36 -7.04
C LEU A 11 -7.28 -4.56 -6.37
N GLU A 12 -6.95 -5.78 -6.79
CA GLU A 12 -7.44 -7.02 -6.19
C GLU A 12 -7.01 -7.20 -4.71
N ASP A 13 -5.87 -6.61 -4.34
CA ASP A 13 -5.26 -6.73 -3.01
C ASP A 13 -5.53 -5.51 -2.11
N ILE A 14 -6.55 -4.70 -2.43
CA ILE A 14 -6.81 -3.43 -1.73
C ILE A 14 -7.01 -3.61 -0.21
N ASN A 15 -7.59 -4.73 0.21
CA ASN A 15 -7.81 -5.04 1.62
C ASN A 15 -6.48 -5.24 2.37
N GLU A 16 -5.45 -5.81 1.74
CA GLU A 16 -4.12 -5.93 2.33
C GLU A 16 -3.52 -4.54 2.60
N GLY A 17 -3.76 -3.59 1.68
CA GLY A 17 -3.37 -2.19 1.88
C GLY A 17 -4.00 -1.56 3.12
N PHE A 18 -5.29 -1.82 3.36
CA PHE A 18 -5.98 -1.34 4.56
C PHE A 18 -5.43 -1.97 5.85
N GLU A 19 -5.14 -3.26 5.85
CA GLU A 19 -4.51 -3.95 6.99
C GLU A 19 -3.12 -3.39 7.30
N LEU A 20 -2.29 -3.15 6.28
CA LEU A 20 -0.96 -2.57 6.45
C LEU A 20 -1.01 -1.14 7.00
N MET A 21 -2.02 -0.35 6.60
CA MET A 21 -2.25 0.98 7.17
C MET A 21 -2.67 0.90 8.63
N HIS A 22 -3.60 0.00 8.97
CA HIS A 22 -4.08 -0.15 10.35
C HIS A 22 -3.00 -0.70 11.29
N ALA A 23 -2.15 -1.60 10.81
CA ALA A 23 -1.02 -2.15 11.55
C ALA A 23 0.18 -1.18 11.68
N GLY A 24 0.13 0.01 11.07
CA GLY A 24 1.25 0.96 11.05
C GLY A 24 2.46 0.48 10.25
N LYS A 25 2.28 -0.50 9.36
CA LYS A 25 3.34 -1.09 8.52
C LYS A 25 3.48 -0.40 7.16
N SER A 26 2.53 0.47 6.81
CA SER A 26 2.58 1.26 5.58
C SER A 26 2.80 2.75 5.90
N ILE A 27 3.82 3.33 5.27
CA ILE A 27 4.03 4.80 5.27
C ILE A 27 3.28 5.41 4.08
N ARG A 28 3.41 4.78 2.92
CA ARG A 28 2.66 5.12 1.70
C ARG A 28 2.58 3.89 0.80
N ALA A 29 1.36 3.56 0.37
CA ALA A 29 1.07 2.52 -0.61
C ALA A 29 0.48 3.15 -1.88
N VAL A 30 0.78 2.56 -3.03
CA VAL A 30 0.16 2.92 -4.31
C VAL A 30 -0.55 1.69 -4.87
N VAL A 31 -1.77 1.90 -5.35
CA VAL A 31 -2.58 0.88 -6.01
C VAL A 31 -2.50 1.09 -7.52
N GLU A 32 -2.08 0.05 -8.23
CA GLU A 32 -1.99 0.01 -9.70
C GLU A 32 -3.06 -0.95 -10.25
N TYR A 33 -3.53 -0.71 -11.48
CA TYR A 33 -4.58 -1.51 -12.17
C TYR A 33 -4.02 -2.82 -12.74
#